data_AF-C9LAJ3-F1
#
_entry.id   AF-C9LAJ3-F1
#
_cell.length_a   1.000
_cell.length_b   1.000
_cell.length_c   1.000
_cell.angle_alpha   90.00
_cell.angle_beta   90.00
_cell.angle_gamma   90.00
#
_symmetry.space_group_name_H-M   'P 1'
#
loop_
_entity.id
_entity.type
_entity.pdbx_description
1 polymer ?
#
loop_
_entity_poly.entity_id
_entity_poly.type
_entity_poly.pdbx_seq_one_letter_code
_entity_poly.pdbx_strand_id
1 'polypeptide(L)'
;MRVFCDSCKHAHAILPDIIIPYSSYSLFFILFILGDAGLHTVEQLCEHFDVSEKQFHKWLTLWKSHMEQWLGMLDASETDNATFYRQLFLRDSFSAFSMDFIRLTACSFLQSHRNPVLTRPKNARYRQTSFSPDIFLF
;
A
#
# COMPACT_ATOMS: atom_id res chain seq x y z
N MET A 1 18.65 -25.55 -4.36
CA MET A 1 18.52 -25.69 -5.83
C MET A 1 19.41 -24.63 -6.49
N ARG A 2 20.16 -24.98 -7.54
CA ARG A 2 21.05 -24.04 -8.26
C ARG A 2 20.55 -23.89 -9.69
N VAL A 3 20.64 -22.68 -10.26
CA VAL A 3 20.33 -22.42 -11.67
C VAL A 3 21.59 -21.90 -12.37
N PHE A 4 21.85 -22.36 -13.59
CA PHE A 4 22.90 -21.80 -14.42
C PHE A 4 22.36 -20.55 -15.12
N CYS A 5 23.01 -19.42 -14.92
CA CYS A 5 22.60 -18.17 -15.53
C CYS A 5 23.13 -18.06 -16.96
N ASP A 6 22.24 -17.88 -17.94
CA ASP A 6 22.62 -17.76 -19.35
C ASP A 6 23.40 -16.48 -19.66
N SER A 7 23.21 -15.42 -18.88
CA SER A 7 23.89 -14.13 -19.04
C SER A 7 25.33 -14.17 -18.54
N CYS A 8 25.58 -14.63 -17.30
CA CYS A 8 26.92 -14.62 -16.71
C CYS A 8 27.66 -15.95 -16.80
N LYS A 9 27.02 -17.04 -17.25
CA LYS A 9 27.57 -18.41 -17.32
C LYS A 9 28.03 -19.03 -16.00
N HIS A 10 27.58 -18.50 -14.86
CA HIS A 10 27.86 -19.03 -13.53
C HIS A 10 26.63 -19.71 -12.91
N ALA A 11 26.87 -20.62 -11.96
CA ALA A 11 25.82 -21.23 -11.14
C ALA A 11 25.39 -20.28 -10.03
N HIS A 12 24.11 -19.93 -9.99
CA HIS A 12 23.51 -19.10 -8.95
C HIS A 12 22.68 -19.96 -8.00
N ALA A 13 22.71 -19.61 -6.71
CA ALA A 13 21.77 -20.18 -5.75
C ALA A 13 20.38 -19.57 -5.98
N ILE A 14 19.35 -20.42 -5.97
CA ILE A 14 17.97 -19.92 -5.86
C ILE A 14 17.76 -19.54 -4.40
N LEU A 15 17.42 -18.27 -4.18
CA LEU A 15 17.10 -17.76 -2.86
C LEU A 15 15.74 -18.32 -2.43
N PRO A 16 15.63 -19.00 -1.27
CA PRO A 16 14.33 -19.41 -0.75
C PRO A 16 13.44 -18.20 -0.48
N ASP A 17 12.13 -18.34 -0.71
CA ASP A 17 11.15 -17.24 -0.60
C ASP A 17 11.07 -16.61 0.81
N ILE A 18 11.51 -17.37 1.83
CA ILE A 18 11.56 -16.91 3.22
C ILE A 18 12.74 -15.99 3.52
N ILE A 19 13.74 -15.92 2.65
CA ILE A 19 14.93 -15.09 2.85
C ILE A 19 14.68 -13.73 2.21
N ILE A 20 14.79 -12.69 3.04
CA ILE A 20 14.69 -11.30 2.58
C ILE A 20 16.11 -10.82 2.21
N PRO A 21 16.37 -10.44 0.95
CA PRO A 21 17.66 -9.91 0.55
C PRO A 21 18.10 -8.73 1.42
N TYR A 22 19.38 -8.71 1.81
CA TYR A 22 19.97 -7.64 2.62
C TYR A 22 19.35 -7.45 4.02
N SER A 23 18.55 -8.41 4.49
CA SER A 23 18.03 -8.47 5.85
C SER A 23 18.74 -9.57 6.63
N SER A 24 19.08 -9.30 7.89
CA SER A 24 19.51 -10.33 8.86
C SER A 24 18.34 -11.18 9.38
N TYR A 25 17.10 -10.77 9.11
CA TYR A 25 15.88 -11.40 9.58
C TYR A 25 15.17 -12.14 8.46
N SER A 26 14.68 -13.35 8.76
CA SER A 26 13.81 -14.10 7.86
C SER A 26 12.40 -13.53 7.82
N LEU A 27 11.67 -13.79 6.73
CA LEU A 27 10.28 -13.36 6.59
C LEU A 27 9.39 -13.90 7.72
N PHE A 28 9.52 -15.20 8.04
CA PHE A 28 8.69 -15.82 9.07
C PHE A 28 8.97 -15.26 10.46
N PHE A 29 10.22 -14.91 10.78
CA PHE A 29 10.53 -14.25 12.03
C PHE A 29 9.81 -12.90 12.14
N ILE A 30 9.87 -12.08 11.08
CA ILE A 30 9.20 -10.78 11.06
C ILE A 30 7.68 -10.96 11.19
N LEU A 31 7.09 -11.90 10.45
CA LEU A 31 5.64 -12.18 10.51
C LEU A 31 5.21 -12.68 11.89
N PHE A 32 6.04 -13.48 12.55
CA PHE A 32 5.78 -13.97 13.89
C PHE A 32 5.67 -12.82 14.90
N ILE A 33 6.65 -11.92 14.93
CA ILE A 33 6.63 -10.76 15.84
C ILE A 33 5.46 -9.82 15.51
N LEU A 34 5.18 -9.60 14.23
CA LEU A 34 4.04 -8.77 13.80
C LEU A 34 2.69 -9.38 14.22
N GLY A 35 2.56 -10.71 14.21
CA GLY A 35 1.36 -11.41 14.69
C GLY A 35 1.13 -11.23 16.19
N ASP A 36 2.21 -11.06 16.96
CA ASP A 36 2.16 -10.90 18.43
C ASP A 36 1.96 -9.43 18.87
N ALA A 37 2.04 -8.48 17.93
CA ALA A 37 1.84 -7.05 18.15
C ALA A 37 0.44 -6.66 18.68
N GLY A 38 -0.54 -7.56 18.62
CA GLY A 38 -1.87 -7.37 19.20
C GLY A 38 -2.00 -7.80 20.66
N LEU A 39 -1.02 -8.56 21.18
CA LEU A 39 -1.05 -9.16 22.51
C LEU A 39 -0.06 -8.50 23.48
N HIS A 40 1.02 -7.90 22.95
CA HIS A 40 2.09 -7.29 23.73
C HIS A 40 2.35 -5.85 23.26
N THR A 41 2.95 -5.04 24.14
CA THR A 41 3.40 -3.70 23.73
C THR A 41 4.63 -3.80 22.83
N VAL A 42 4.88 -2.75 22.04
CA VAL A 42 6.04 -2.72 21.14
C VAL A 42 7.35 -2.86 21.91
N GLU A 43 7.44 -2.23 23.08
CA GLU A 43 8.61 -2.26 23.95
C GLU A 43 8.89 -3.68 24.45
N GLN A 44 7.85 -4.40 24.90
CA GLN A 44 7.96 -5.79 25.35
C GLN A 44 8.45 -6.72 24.24
N LEU A 45 7.93 -6.55 23.02
CA LEU A 45 8.35 -7.34 21.86
C LEU A 45 9.80 -7.03 21.47
N CYS A 46 10.15 -5.75 21.43
CA CYS A 46 11.49 -5.30 21.09
C CYS A 46 12.54 -5.81 22.10
N GLU A 47 12.22 -5.78 23.40
CA GLU A 47 13.06 -6.34 24.47
C GLU A 47 13.16 -7.87 24.35
N HIS A 48 12.04 -8.57 24.13
CA HIS A 48 12.02 -10.03 24.08
C HIS A 48 12.78 -10.60 22.88
N PHE A 49 12.67 -9.96 21.71
CA PHE A 49 13.26 -10.45 20.46
C PHE A 49 14.59 -9.77 20.09
N ASP A 50 15.11 -8.87 20.94
CA ASP A 50 16.31 -8.07 20.70
C ASP A 50 16.26 -7.30 19.36
N VAL A 51 15.12 -6.64 19.11
CA VAL A 51 14.87 -5.84 17.91
C VAL A 51 14.70 -4.38 18.30
N SER A 52 15.33 -3.46 17.56
CA SER A 52 15.09 -2.03 17.80
C SER A 52 13.65 -1.62 17.43
N GLU A 53 13.01 -0.77 18.24
CA GLU A 53 11.67 -0.22 17.96
C GLU A 53 11.56 0.40 16.56
N LYS A 54 12.59 1.13 16.13
CA LYS A 54 12.63 1.73 14.79
C LYS A 54 12.49 0.68 13.67
N GLN A 55 13.18 -0.44 13.82
CA GLN A 55 13.12 -1.54 12.86
C GLN A 55 11.74 -2.21 12.88
N PHE A 56 11.19 -2.42 14.08
CA PHE A 56 9.83 -2.95 14.24
C PHE A 56 8.77 -2.04 13.59
N HIS A 57 8.80 -0.73 13.84
CA HIS A 57 7.88 0.21 13.20
C HIS A 57 8.00 0.25 11.68
N LYS A 58 9.21 0.06 11.13
CA LYS A 58 9.42 -0.08 9.69
C LYS A 58 8.69 -1.31 9.15
N TRP A 59 8.82 -2.46 9.81
CA TRP A 59 8.08 -3.67 9.43
C TRP A 59 6.58 -3.49 9.55
N LEU A 60 6.10 -2.89 10.64
CA LEU A 60 4.68 -2.65 10.85
C LEU A 60 4.07 -1.74 9.77
N THR A 61 4.81 -0.72 9.35
CA THR A 61 4.37 0.17 8.26
C THR A 61 4.30 -0.58 6.93
N LEU A 62 5.32 -1.39 6.62
CA LEU A 62 5.34 -2.22 5.41
C LEU A 62 4.20 -3.26 5.41
N TRP A 63 3.98 -3.92 6.54
CA TRP A 63 2.90 -4.89 6.71
C TRP A 63 1.54 -4.29 6.39
N LYS A 64 1.22 -3.13 7.01
CA LYS A 64 -0.07 -2.45 6.77
C LYS A 64 -0.24 -2.10 5.29
N SER A 65 0.80 -1.54 4.67
CA SER A 65 0.77 -1.17 3.25
C SER A 65 0.60 -2.39 2.33
N HIS A 66 1.35 -3.47 2.55
CA HIS A 66 1.26 -4.68 1.72
C HIS A 66 -0.06 -5.41 1.91
N MET A 67 -0.58 -5.47 3.14
CA MET A 67 -1.87 -6.08 3.43
C MET A 67 -3.01 -5.33 2.74
N GLU A 68 -3.03 -4.00 2.82
CA GLU A 68 -4.03 -3.17 2.14
C GLU A 68 -3.97 -3.36 0.62
N GLN A 69 -2.77 -3.37 0.03
CA GLN A 69 -2.57 -3.63 -1.40
C GLN A 69 -3.05 -5.03 -1.80
N TRP A 70 -2.69 -6.06 -1.03
CA TRP A 70 -3.09 -7.44 -1.31
C TRP A 70 -4.61 -7.60 -1.26
N LEU A 71 -5.25 -7.11 -0.20
CA LEU A 71 -6.71 -7.17 -0.07
C LEU A 71 -7.41 -6.37 -1.17
N GLY A 72 -6.90 -5.21 -1.55
CA GLY A 72 -7.44 -4.43 -2.66
C GLY A 72 -7.31 -5.13 -4.02
N MET A 73 -6.22 -5.87 -4.26
CA MET A 73 -6.08 -6.67 -5.49
C MET A 73 -7.06 -7.84 -5.53
N LEU A 74 -7.29 -8.51 -4.40
CA LEU A 74 -8.29 -9.58 -4.31
C LEU A 74 -9.70 -9.05 -4.58
N ASP A 75 -10.07 -7.94 -3.93
CA ASP A 75 -11.37 -7.28 -4.13
C ASP A 75 -11.56 -6.85 -5.60
N ALA A 76 -10.52 -6.27 -6.21
CA ALA A 76 -10.55 -5.91 -7.64
C ALA A 76 -10.65 -7.14 -8.55
N SER A 77 -10.09 -8.30 -8.16
CA SER A 77 -10.18 -9.53 -8.94
C SER A 77 -11.56 -10.18 -8.88
N GLU A 78 -12.29 -9.98 -7.78
CA GLU A 78 -13.65 -10.47 -7.58
C GLU A 78 -14.72 -9.52 -8.14
N THR A 79 -14.40 -8.22 -8.22
CA THR A 79 -15.34 -7.19 -8.64
C THR A 79 -15.52 -7.14 -10.17
N ASP A 80 -16.73 -7.41 -10.63
CA ASP A 80 -17.09 -7.20 -12.04
C ASP A 80 -17.13 -5.70 -12.42
N ASN A 81 -16.69 -5.38 -13.64
CA ASN A 81 -16.62 -4.01 -14.15
C ASN A 81 -17.98 -3.30 -14.12
N ALA A 82 -19.08 -3.98 -14.46
CA ALA A 82 -20.41 -3.34 -14.45
C ALA A 82 -20.87 -3.05 -13.02
N THR A 83 -20.51 -3.92 -12.07
CA THR A 83 -20.76 -3.71 -10.64
C THR A 83 -20.01 -2.50 -10.12
N PHE A 84 -18.71 -2.38 -10.40
CA PHE A 84 -17.91 -1.22 -10.00
C PHE A 84 -18.45 0.09 -10.61
N TYR A 85 -18.84 0.06 -11.89
CA TYR A 85 -19.43 1.23 -12.56
C TYR A 85 -20.72 1.70 -11.88
N ARG A 86 -21.60 0.75 -11.53
CA ARG A 86 -22.84 1.05 -10.80
C ARG A 86 -22.54 1.62 -9.43
N GLN A 87 -21.59 1.03 -8.68
CA GLN A 87 -21.19 1.54 -7.37
C GLN A 87 -20.65 2.97 -7.45
N LEU A 88 -19.87 3.29 -8.49
CA LEU A 88 -19.31 4.63 -8.69
C LEU A 88 -20.39 5.65 -9.06
N PHE A 89 -21.33 5.28 -9.93
CA PHE A 89 -22.39 6.17 -10.41
C PHE A 89 -23.54 6.35 -9.42
N LEU A 90 -23.90 5.30 -8.69
CA LEU A 90 -24.97 5.33 -7.68
C LEU A 90 -24.50 5.84 -6.32
N ARG A 91 -23.22 6.19 -6.17
CA ARG A 91 -22.70 6.78 -4.93
C ARG A 91 -23.31 8.16 -4.75
N ASP A 92 -23.91 8.42 -3.59
CA ASP A 92 -24.50 9.73 -3.24
C ASP A 92 -23.49 10.89 -3.36
N SER A 93 -22.19 10.57 -3.25
CA SER A 93 -21.10 11.54 -3.39
C SER A 93 -19.92 10.94 -4.16
N PHE A 94 -19.82 11.30 -5.44
CA PHE A 94 -18.62 11.02 -6.24
C PHE A 94 -17.38 11.72 -5.65
N SER A 95 -17.56 12.86 -4.97
CA SER A 95 -16.44 13.59 -4.39
C SER A 95 -15.80 12.86 -3.21
N ALA A 96 -16.57 12.09 -2.44
CA ALA A 96 -16.01 11.21 -1.41
C ALA A 96 -15.05 10.18 -2.05
N PHE A 97 -15.50 9.52 -3.14
CA PHE A 97 -14.64 8.61 -3.91
C PHE A 97 -13.37 9.30 -4.42
N SER A 98 -13.53 10.42 -5.14
CA SER A 98 -12.40 11.05 -5.82
C SER A 98 -11.36 11.59 -4.84
N MET A 99 -11.78 12.08 -3.67
CA MET A 99 -10.87 12.51 -2.61
C MET A 99 -10.05 11.35 -2.03
N ASP A 100 -10.71 10.24 -1.71
CA ASP A 100 -10.03 9.05 -1.19
C ASP A 100 -9.03 8.52 -2.24
N PHE A 101 -9.46 8.45 -3.50
CA PHE A 101 -8.59 8.03 -4.61
C PHE A 101 -7.37 8.94 -4.77
N ILE A 102 -7.55 10.27 -4.74
CA ILE A 102 -6.43 11.22 -4.85
C ILE A 102 -5.49 11.12 -3.65
N ARG A 103 -6.00 10.91 -2.44
CA ARG A 103 -5.17 10.76 -1.24
C ARG A 103 -4.30 9.51 -1.32
N LEU A 104 -4.83 8.41 -1.85
CA LEU A 104 -4.12 7.15 -1.98
C LEU A 104 -3.15 7.12 -3.17
N THR A 105 -3.52 7.72 -4.30
CA THR A 105 -2.75 7.58 -5.56
C THR A 105 -1.94 8.83 -5.94
N ALA A 106 -2.23 9.98 -5.33
CA ALA A 106 -1.77 11.30 -5.73
C ALA A 106 -2.12 11.71 -7.18
N CYS A 107 -3.04 10.99 -7.83
CA CYS A 107 -3.56 11.26 -9.17
C CYS A 107 -5.08 11.42 -9.10
N SER A 108 -5.68 12.21 -10.00
CA SER A 108 -7.14 12.18 -10.15
C SER A 108 -7.56 10.93 -10.92
N PHE A 109 -8.80 10.49 -10.70
CA PHE A 109 -9.35 9.32 -11.40
C PHE A 109 -9.32 9.54 -12.93
N LEU A 110 -8.86 8.51 -13.66
CA LEU A 110 -8.63 8.54 -15.13
C LEU A 110 -7.64 9.62 -15.62
N GLN A 111 -6.77 10.16 -14.76
CA GLN A 111 -5.65 11.03 -15.15
C GLN A 111 -4.32 10.30 -14.99
N SER A 112 -3.49 10.36 -16.03
CA SER A 112 -2.18 9.68 -16.06
C SER A 112 -1.05 10.46 -15.40
N HIS A 113 -1.26 11.72 -15.05
CA HIS A 113 -0.25 12.58 -14.43
C HIS A 113 -0.56 12.79 -12.95
N ARG A 114 0.49 12.87 -12.14
CA ARG A 114 0.39 13.18 -10.71
C ARG A 114 -0.14 14.60 -10.53
N ASN A 115 -1.06 14.77 -9.60
CA ASN A 115 -1.52 16.10 -9.23
C ASN A 115 -0.34 16.90 -8.65
N PRO A 116 -0.16 18.16 -9.06
CA PRO A 116 0.97 18.97 -8.60
C PRO A 116 0.89 19.16 -7.08
N VAL A 117 1.97 18.78 -6.39
CA VAL A 117 2.10 18.99 -4.95
C VAL A 117 2.22 20.50 -4.71
N LEU A 118 1.28 21.07 -3.96
CA LEU A 118 1.22 22.50 -3.66
C LEU A 118 2.36 22.91 -2.72
N THR A 119 3.54 23.19 -3.26
CA THR A 119 4.69 23.69 -2.48
C THR A 119 4.65 25.21 -2.28
N ARG A 120 3.90 25.95 -3.10
CA ARG A 120 3.75 27.42 -3.04
C ARG A 120 2.37 27.90 -3.53
N PRO A 121 1.85 29.03 -3.04
CA PRO A 121 0.51 29.54 -3.38
C PRO A 121 0.35 30.09 -4.82
N LYS A 122 1.37 29.96 -5.68
CA LYS A 122 1.39 30.53 -7.04
C LYS A 122 0.74 29.66 -8.12
N ASN A 123 0.52 28.37 -7.84
CA ASN A 123 -0.11 27.47 -8.80
C ASN A 123 -1.62 27.43 -8.55
N ALA A 124 -2.41 27.19 -9.60
CA ALA A 124 -3.85 27.00 -9.49
C ALA A 124 -4.14 26.05 -8.33
N ARG A 125 -4.78 26.58 -7.28
CA ARG A 125 -5.18 25.76 -6.14
C ARG A 125 -6.18 24.74 -6.68
N TYR A 126 -6.04 23.48 -6.26
CA TYR A 126 -7.21 22.61 -6.21
C TYR A 126 -8.21 23.30 -5.27
N ARG A 127 -9.14 24.06 -5.86
CA ARG A 127 -10.00 25.02 -5.15
C ARG A 127 -11.21 24.32 -4.53
N GLN A 128 -11.02 23.09 -4.08
CA GLN A 128 -12.07 22.27 -3.50
C GLN A 128 -11.59 21.70 -2.18
N THR A 129 -11.76 22.51 -1.15
CA THR A 129 -11.67 22.10 0.25
C THR A 129 -12.98 21.44 0.72
N SER A 130 -14.06 21.61 -0.05
CA SER A 130 -15.32 20.87 0.06
C SER A 130 -15.96 20.79 -1.32
N PHE A 131 -16.14 19.59 -1.85
CA PHE A 131 -17.12 19.36 -2.92
C PHE A 131 -18.48 19.21 -2.23
N SER A 132 -19.22 20.30 -2.02
CA SER A 132 -20.68 20.15 -2.08
C SER A 132 -21.00 19.74 -3.53
N PRO A 133 -21.89 18.76 -3.75
CA PRO A 133 -22.18 18.28 -5.08
C PRO A 133 -23.00 19.35 -5.80
N ASP A 134 -22.35 20.23 -6.56
CA ASP A 134 -23.05 21.18 -7.45
C ASP A 134 -23.51 20.51 -8.76
N ILE A 135 -23.39 19.18 -8.87
CA ILE A 135 -23.86 18.45 -10.05
C ILE A 135 -24.79 17.33 -9.57
N PHE A 136 -26.08 17.63 -9.60
CA PHE A 136 -27.12 16.61 -9.72
C PHE A 136 -26.98 16.01 -11.13
N LEU A 137 -26.47 14.79 -11.21
CA LEU A 137 -26.57 13.99 -12.43
C LEU A 137 -28.03 13.52 -12.52
N PHE A 138 -28.81 14.20 -13.35
CA PHE A 138 -30.13 13.73 -13.80
C PHE A 138 -29.95 12.64 -14.86
#